data_AF-Q54RT3-F1
#
_entry.id   AF-Q54RT3-F1
#
_cell.length_a   1.000
_cell.length_b   1.000
_cell.length_c   1.000
_cell.angle_alpha   90.00
_cell.angle_beta   90.00
_cell.angle_gamma   90.00
#
_symmetry.space_group_name_H-M   'P 1'
#
loop_
_entity.id
_entity.type
_entity.pdbx_description
1 polymer ?
#
loop_
_entity_poly.entity_id
_entity_poly.type
_entity_poly.pdbx_seq_one_letter_code
_entity_poly.pdbx_strand_id
1 'polypeptide(L)'
;MSGTNNSSGFSPSSSPGSKKSISAPKNVEWSSLGRKVGVAKTSMLQKMGKVETTQSNPQLVIDNMKVKVLKALYDETIRLSKKMVSKTQKYITSSTPLQESLQELANYYTNEHFTGRSIENILKIHFELAAFREKQQTSITNRFVLPAENFVHTVLGPSRDAKGKFRKSRLEYDSALSKLKIAQQATNIDLRNLYICQSHFATYKLRFAHRQYEAQVRLADTVQRHGFEYLVQSINLLATLHDLYSNSCTHLNENEQSIKEIKDYSANQKKIFQDQKQDHQLKLYELSREKEENKYNELVQIFSSPDLAVVNAICLSAGSDQEAILEDLVRILDAHKQTLPIIKLGITKEVQSTSSAQTLFRGNSTATKLMTAFTRMTGRPYLVATLKPIVDKLLKDSSGYELDPEKTSNTEGNVERLSQICQEFLYAIYNSLDSCPLPFREMANHLQKEVVKVFPESKHTSVGGFIFLRFFCPCILSPDTCGVSDSASLTMEARRALILVSKTLQNVANGITFGSKETYMKDMNGFLESNMEGCKDFLDRIAEMPSNTDYQPLSSISEVKSNQLPSIHKLLIKNLEKIFKTLNQYQQSSVTFSLVSALGKLGDVSTD
;
A
#
# COMPACT_ATOMS: atom_id res chain seq x y z
N MET A 1 84.45 51.16 9.87
CA MET A 1 85.06 50.82 8.56
C MET A 1 85.83 49.53 8.72
N SER A 2 85.68 48.62 7.74
CA SER A 2 86.66 47.61 7.28
C SER A 2 87.43 46.85 8.37
N GLY A 3 87.27 45.54 8.53
CA GLY A 3 87.04 44.56 7.48
C GLY A 3 88.13 43.49 7.59
N THR A 4 87.89 42.39 6.89
CA THR A 4 88.92 41.52 6.28
C THR A 4 89.82 40.75 7.27
N ASN A 5 90.15 39.49 7.09
CA ASN A 5 89.85 38.47 6.10
C ASN A 5 90.70 37.26 6.53
N ASN A 6 90.34 36.10 5.99
CA ASN A 6 91.25 35.00 5.64
C ASN A 6 91.87 34.20 6.80
N SER A 7 92.07 32.90 6.70
CA SER A 7 91.72 31.84 5.75
C SER A 7 92.52 30.62 6.22
N SER A 8 92.17 29.42 5.71
CA SER A 8 92.85 28.13 5.87
C SER A 8 92.60 27.44 7.22
N GLY A 9 92.09 26.22 7.30
CA GLY A 9 91.86 25.19 6.28
C GLY A 9 92.30 23.85 6.86
N PHE A 10 91.34 23.01 7.26
CA PHE A 10 91.18 21.61 6.88
C PHE A 10 90.31 20.86 7.90
N SER A 11 89.18 20.37 7.38
CA SER A 11 88.27 19.44 8.01
C SER A 11 88.85 18.02 8.00
N PRO A 12 88.52 17.23 9.02
CA PRO A 12 87.76 16.01 8.74
C PRO A 12 86.42 16.05 9.48
N SER A 13 85.37 15.95 8.67
CA SER A 13 84.06 15.36 8.92
C SER A 13 84.04 14.32 10.04
N SER A 14 83.00 14.13 10.85
CA SER A 14 81.71 14.80 10.96
C SER A 14 81.02 14.13 12.14
N SER A 15 80.66 14.91 13.16
CA SER A 15 79.73 14.50 14.20
C SER A 15 78.30 14.64 13.67
N PRO A 16 77.46 13.59 13.67
CA PRO A 16 76.03 13.76 13.55
C PRO A 16 75.40 13.86 14.94
N GLY A 17 75.03 15.09 15.29
CA GLY A 17 73.66 15.41 15.71
C GLY A 17 73.10 14.72 16.95
N SER A 18 73.01 15.52 18.01
CA SER A 18 71.93 15.54 19.01
C SER A 18 70.65 14.78 18.62
N LYS A 19 70.48 13.55 19.13
CA LYS A 19 69.15 12.93 19.21
C LYS A 19 68.49 13.35 20.52
N LYS A 20 67.50 14.23 20.37
CA LYS A 20 66.48 14.62 21.35
C LYS A 20 66.16 13.46 22.30
N SER A 21 66.32 13.71 23.59
CA SER A 21 65.82 12.84 24.65
C SER A 21 64.33 12.58 24.43
N ILE A 22 63.98 11.33 24.19
CA ILE A 22 62.61 10.84 24.15
C ILE A 22 61.99 11.15 25.51
N SER A 23 61.12 12.16 25.55
CA SER A 23 60.27 12.44 26.70
C SER A 23 59.39 11.23 26.94
N ALA A 24 59.48 10.65 28.14
CA ALA A 24 58.66 9.53 28.56
C ALA A 24 57.15 9.84 28.45
N PRO A 25 56.29 8.85 28.17
CA PRO A 25 54.86 9.07 28.01
C PRO A 25 54.27 9.56 29.34
N LYS A 26 53.75 10.80 29.33
CA LYS A 26 52.90 11.33 30.39
C LYS A 26 51.52 10.64 30.28
N ASN A 27 51.00 10.17 31.41
CA ASN A 27 49.69 9.53 31.61
C ASN A 27 49.64 8.02 31.33
N VAL A 28 50.32 7.22 32.15
CA VAL A 28 49.87 5.84 32.42
C VAL A 28 48.90 5.89 33.59
N GLU A 29 47.59 5.83 33.32
CA GLU A 29 46.61 5.51 34.36
C GLU A 29 46.91 4.10 34.88
N TRP A 30 47.43 4.01 36.10
CA TRP A 30 47.78 2.74 36.71
C TRP A 30 46.50 1.96 37.01
N SER A 31 46.38 0.75 36.46
CA SER A 31 45.33 -0.21 36.82
C SER A 31 45.33 -0.47 38.33
N SER A 32 44.27 -1.08 38.88
CA SER A 32 44.21 -1.41 40.33
C SER A 32 45.43 -2.23 40.81
N LEU A 33 45.98 -3.09 39.94
CA LEU A 33 47.24 -3.79 40.16
C LEU A 33 48.40 -2.81 40.19
N GLY A 34 48.44 -1.88 39.24
CA GLY A 34 49.39 -0.81 39.20
C GLY A 34 49.42 0.05 40.47
N ARG A 35 48.26 0.31 41.06
CA ARG A 35 48.16 0.96 42.39
C ARG A 35 48.65 0.04 43.51
N LYS A 36 48.36 -1.26 43.51
CA LYS A 36 48.89 -2.20 44.54
C LYS A 36 50.39 -2.40 44.44
N VAL A 37 50.93 -2.57 43.23
CA VAL A 37 52.37 -2.67 42.95
C VAL A 37 53.04 -1.34 43.19
N GLY A 38 52.40 -0.23 42.82
CA GLY A 38 52.84 1.13 43.11
C GLY A 38 52.89 1.40 44.61
N VAL A 39 51.85 1.08 45.38
CA VAL A 39 51.83 1.19 46.85
C VAL A 39 52.85 0.25 47.47
N ALA A 40 53.00 -0.98 46.98
CA ALA A 40 54.05 -1.89 47.44
C ALA A 40 55.45 -1.32 47.16
N LYS A 41 55.68 -0.77 45.96
CA LYS A 41 56.93 -0.13 45.54
C LYS A 41 57.20 1.16 46.34
N THR A 42 56.21 2.01 46.56
CA THR A 42 56.30 3.30 47.28
C THR A 42 56.44 3.09 48.78
N SER A 43 55.64 2.20 49.39
CA SER A 43 55.81 1.78 50.78
C SER A 43 57.17 1.10 51.01
N MET A 44 57.67 0.36 50.00
CA MET A 44 59.02 -0.22 50.05
C MET A 44 60.13 0.81 49.83
N LEU A 45 59.97 1.79 48.95
CA LEU A 45 60.93 2.89 48.77
C LEU A 45 61.01 3.74 50.04
N GLN A 46 59.89 3.96 50.73
CA GLN A 46 59.90 4.54 52.07
C GLN A 46 60.64 3.66 53.10
N LYS A 47 60.62 2.32 52.95
CA LYS A 47 61.47 1.40 53.73
C LYS A 47 62.93 1.37 53.28
N MET A 48 63.25 1.66 52.01
CA MET A 48 64.63 1.96 51.60
C MET A 48 65.14 3.25 52.26
N GLY A 49 64.27 4.25 52.43
CA GLY A 49 64.56 5.47 53.19
C GLY A 49 64.69 5.25 54.70
N LYS A 50 63.92 4.32 55.29
CA LYS A 50 64.12 3.79 56.65
C LYS A 50 65.02 2.56 56.61
N VAL A 51 66.21 2.79 56.07
CA VAL A 51 67.35 1.89 55.93
C VAL A 51 67.32 0.80 57.01
N GLU A 52 67.16 -0.46 56.58
CA GLU A 52 67.59 -1.64 57.32
C GLU A 52 69.14 -1.56 57.45
N THR A 53 69.64 -0.64 58.27
CA THR A 53 71.03 -0.18 58.52
C THR A 53 71.97 -1.27 59.02
N THR A 54 71.63 -2.55 58.85
CA THR A 54 72.36 -3.66 59.45
C THR A 54 72.44 -4.91 58.54
N GLN A 55 72.27 -4.81 57.21
CA GLN A 55 72.54 -5.93 56.29
C GLN A 55 73.81 -5.67 55.48
N SER A 56 74.84 -6.51 55.65
CA SER A 56 76.13 -6.43 54.97
C SER A 56 76.11 -6.79 53.47
N ASN A 57 74.97 -7.22 52.90
CA ASN A 57 74.86 -7.59 51.50
C ASN A 57 73.66 -6.92 50.80
N PRO A 58 73.88 -5.80 50.05
CA PRO A 58 72.83 -5.10 49.30
C PRO A 58 72.10 -5.97 48.26
N GLN A 59 72.80 -6.89 47.59
CA GLN A 59 72.22 -7.72 46.55
C GLN A 59 71.14 -8.65 47.10
N LEU A 60 71.36 -9.22 48.29
CA LEU A 60 70.36 -10.04 48.98
C LEU A 60 69.06 -9.29 49.26
N VAL A 61 69.14 -8.00 49.58
CA VAL A 61 67.97 -7.14 49.80
C VAL A 61 67.22 -6.93 48.49
N ILE A 62 67.94 -6.62 47.41
CA ILE A 62 67.39 -6.42 46.06
C ILE A 62 66.67 -7.68 45.57
N ASP A 63 67.30 -8.85 45.65
CA ASP A 63 66.72 -10.09 45.15
C ASP A 63 65.50 -10.52 45.97
N ASN A 64 65.53 -10.34 47.29
CA ASN A 64 64.35 -10.53 48.13
C ASN A 64 63.19 -9.59 47.74
N MET A 65 63.47 -8.34 47.38
CA MET A 65 62.44 -7.42 46.89
C MET A 65 61.87 -7.89 45.55
N LYS A 66 62.72 -8.28 44.60
CA LYS A 66 62.29 -8.82 43.31
C LYS A 66 61.41 -10.06 43.48
N VAL A 67 61.81 -11.02 44.30
CA VAL A 67 61.02 -12.24 44.58
C VAL A 67 59.67 -11.92 45.21
N LYS A 68 59.58 -10.91 46.09
CA LYS A 68 58.29 -10.46 46.64
C LYS A 68 57.36 -9.89 45.57
N VAL A 69 57.90 -9.07 44.66
CA VAL A 69 57.15 -8.52 43.53
C VAL A 69 56.72 -9.64 42.58
N LEU A 70 57.63 -10.54 42.21
CA LEU A 70 57.33 -11.69 41.35
C LEU A 70 56.18 -12.52 41.92
N LYS A 71 56.22 -12.88 43.21
CA LYS A 71 55.13 -13.63 43.85
C LYS A 71 53.77 -12.93 43.68
N ALA A 72 53.71 -11.62 43.94
CA ALA A 72 52.47 -10.86 43.81
C ALA A 72 51.97 -10.78 42.36
N LEU A 73 52.88 -10.65 41.39
CA LEU A 73 52.54 -10.63 39.97
C LEU A 73 52.05 -12.00 39.48
N TYR A 74 52.73 -13.08 39.83
CA TYR A 74 52.31 -14.44 39.49
C TYR A 74 50.94 -14.78 40.09
N ASP A 75 50.71 -14.47 41.37
CA ASP A 75 49.42 -14.71 42.03
C ASP A 75 48.27 -14.00 41.32
N GLU A 76 48.48 -12.74 40.92
CA GLU A 76 47.47 -11.99 40.18
C GLU A 76 47.26 -12.55 38.77
N THR A 77 48.33 -12.85 38.04
CA THR A 77 48.25 -13.41 36.68
C THR A 77 47.49 -14.74 36.69
N ILE A 78 47.79 -15.63 37.64
CA ILE A 78 47.08 -16.89 37.84
C ILE A 78 45.60 -16.63 38.14
N ARG A 79 45.30 -15.73 39.08
CA ARG A 79 43.93 -15.38 39.45
C ARG A 79 43.12 -14.85 38.26
N LEU A 80 43.70 -13.95 37.47
CA LEU A 80 43.06 -13.38 36.28
C LEU A 80 42.89 -14.42 35.18
N SER A 81 43.86 -15.32 35.00
CA SER A 81 43.79 -16.40 34.01
C SER A 81 42.71 -17.42 34.35
N LYS A 82 42.58 -17.81 35.62
CA LYS A 82 41.47 -18.64 36.10
C LYS A 82 40.11 -17.97 35.89
N LYS A 83 40.02 -16.65 36.10
CA LYS A 83 38.81 -15.89 35.81
C LYS A 83 38.46 -15.90 34.31
N MET A 84 39.47 -15.80 33.44
CA MET A 84 39.29 -15.91 32.00
C MET A 84 38.79 -17.30 31.59
N VAL A 85 39.43 -18.36 32.09
CA VAL A 85 39.00 -19.76 31.91
C VAL A 85 37.54 -19.97 32.35
N SER A 86 37.16 -19.45 33.52
CA SER A 86 35.77 -19.53 34.01
C SER A 86 34.76 -18.80 33.11
N LYS A 87 35.14 -17.68 32.47
CA LYS A 87 34.27 -17.01 31.50
C LYS A 87 34.11 -17.83 30.22
N THR A 88 35.18 -18.45 29.73
CA THR A 88 35.11 -19.37 28.58
C THR A 88 34.20 -20.56 28.88
N GLN A 89 34.30 -21.14 30.08
CA GLN A 89 33.41 -22.21 30.52
C GLN A 89 31.94 -21.80 30.46
N LYS A 90 31.60 -20.59 30.95
CA LYS A 90 30.23 -20.09 30.91
C LYS A 90 29.70 -19.96 29.48
N TYR A 91 30.53 -19.47 28.56
CA TYR A 91 30.18 -19.43 27.13
C TYR A 91 29.87 -20.83 26.60
N ILE A 92 30.75 -21.81 26.85
CA ILE A 92 30.57 -23.18 26.38
C ILE A 92 29.26 -23.77 26.93
N THR A 93 29.03 -23.64 28.24
CA THR A 93 27.80 -24.13 28.87
C THR A 93 26.54 -23.44 28.35
N SER A 94 26.60 -22.15 27.97
CA SER A 94 25.47 -21.45 27.35
C SER A 94 25.25 -21.82 25.87
N SER A 95 26.26 -22.38 25.20
CA SER A 95 26.15 -22.79 23.79
C SER A 95 25.29 -24.04 23.63
N THR A 96 25.27 -24.94 24.60
CA THR A 96 24.48 -26.19 24.57
C THR A 96 22.98 -25.95 24.41
N PRO A 97 22.29 -25.17 25.27
CA PRO A 97 20.85 -24.94 25.10
C PRO A 97 20.50 -24.20 23.79
N LEU A 98 21.40 -23.33 23.31
CA LEU A 98 21.24 -22.69 22.00
C LEU A 98 21.31 -23.73 20.87
N GLN A 99 22.26 -24.66 20.92
CA GLN A 99 22.37 -25.75 19.95
C GLN A 99 21.13 -26.65 19.98
N GLU A 100 20.60 -26.98 21.16
CA GLU A 100 19.36 -27.75 21.30
C GLU A 100 18.17 -27.02 20.66
N SER A 101 17.99 -25.71 20.95
CA SER A 101 16.91 -24.91 20.36
C SER A 101 17.02 -24.80 18.83
N LEU A 102 18.24 -24.68 18.30
CA LEU A 102 18.48 -24.66 16.86
C LEU A 102 18.20 -26.03 16.22
N GLN A 103 18.54 -27.13 16.89
CA GLN A 103 18.22 -28.47 16.41
C GLN A 103 16.70 -28.70 16.36
N GLU A 104 15.94 -28.26 17.36
CA GLU A 104 14.48 -28.31 17.34
C GLU A 104 13.89 -27.51 16.17
N LEU A 105 14.43 -26.32 15.90
CA LEU A 105 14.01 -25.50 14.76
C LEU A 105 14.36 -26.16 13.42
N ALA A 106 15.51 -26.82 13.32
CA ALA A 106 15.86 -27.59 12.12
C ALA A 106 14.85 -28.73 11.90
N ASN A 107 14.47 -29.44 12.96
CA ASN A 107 13.52 -30.56 12.90
C ASN A 107 12.09 -30.16 12.50
N TYR A 108 11.71 -28.88 12.64
CA TYR A 108 10.43 -28.36 12.15
C TYR A 108 10.34 -28.42 10.62
N TYR A 109 11.47 -28.27 9.93
CA TYR A 109 11.55 -28.32 8.48
C TYR A 109 11.74 -29.77 8.01
N THR A 110 11.26 -30.08 6.81
CA THR A 110 11.62 -31.34 6.15
C THR A 110 13.12 -31.34 5.81
N ASN A 111 13.75 -32.52 5.81
CA ASN A 111 15.19 -32.68 5.55
C ASN A 111 15.66 -32.05 4.22
N GLU A 112 14.76 -31.92 3.24
CA GLU A 112 15.07 -31.35 1.93
C GLU A 112 14.97 -29.82 1.91
N HIS A 113 14.22 -29.24 2.85
CA HIS A 113 13.94 -27.81 2.91
C HIS A 113 15.23 -27.03 3.15
N PHE A 114 15.48 -26.03 2.30
CA PHE A 114 16.71 -25.24 2.33
C PHE A 114 16.95 -24.59 3.69
N THR A 115 15.90 -24.05 4.33
CA THR A 115 16.00 -23.47 5.68
C THR A 115 16.42 -24.49 6.73
N GLY A 116 15.90 -25.73 6.68
CA GLY A 116 16.31 -26.80 7.61
C GLY A 116 17.79 -27.11 7.48
N ARG A 117 18.25 -27.37 6.25
CA ARG A 117 19.69 -27.60 5.95
C ARG A 117 20.58 -26.41 6.34
N SER A 118 20.08 -25.19 6.18
CA SER A 118 20.78 -23.98 6.59
C SER A 118 20.96 -23.91 8.10
N ILE A 119 19.92 -24.25 8.87
CA ILE A 119 19.99 -24.29 10.34
C ILE A 119 20.95 -25.39 10.79
N GLU A 120 20.91 -26.58 10.17
CA GLU A 120 21.87 -27.66 10.46
C GLU A 120 23.33 -27.24 10.21
N ASN A 121 23.59 -26.50 9.13
CA ASN A 121 24.93 -25.97 8.86
C ASN A 121 25.36 -24.96 9.93
N ILE A 122 24.46 -24.05 10.33
CA ILE A 122 24.69 -23.10 11.42
C ILE A 122 24.97 -23.83 12.74
N LEU A 123 24.23 -24.91 13.03
CA LEU A 123 24.42 -25.74 14.21
C LEU A 123 25.82 -26.35 14.24
N LYS A 124 26.29 -26.93 13.12
CA LYS A 124 27.64 -27.47 12.97
C LYS A 124 28.72 -26.41 13.22
N ILE A 125 28.55 -25.21 12.66
CA ILE A 125 29.48 -24.07 12.89
C ILE A 125 29.56 -23.73 14.38
N HIS A 126 28.41 -23.60 15.05
CA HIS A 126 28.38 -23.30 16.48
C HIS A 126 29.01 -24.40 17.33
N PHE A 127 28.82 -25.67 16.95
CA PHE A 127 29.42 -26.80 17.62
C PHE A 127 30.95 -26.77 17.54
N GLU A 128 31.53 -26.61 16.35
CA GLU A 128 32.97 -26.56 16.16
C GLU A 128 33.61 -25.35 16.85
N LEU A 129 32.98 -24.17 16.78
CA LEU A 129 33.46 -22.98 17.49
C LEU A 129 33.45 -23.16 19.02
N ALA A 130 32.48 -23.88 19.57
CA ALA A 130 32.46 -24.24 20.99
C ALA A 130 33.60 -25.22 21.33
N ALA A 131 33.83 -26.23 20.49
CA ALA A 131 34.92 -27.19 20.67
C ALA A 131 36.31 -26.53 20.62
N PHE A 132 36.53 -25.54 19.73
CA PHE A 132 37.79 -24.76 19.72
C PHE A 132 38.00 -23.98 21.01
N ARG A 133 36.95 -23.43 21.61
CA ARG A 133 37.03 -22.74 22.91
C ARG A 133 37.31 -23.70 24.06
N GLU A 134 36.76 -24.91 24.02
CA GLU A 134 37.06 -25.94 25.02
C GLU A 134 38.53 -26.38 24.95
N LYS A 135 39.06 -26.60 23.74
CA LYS A 135 40.49 -26.86 23.52
C LYS A 135 41.35 -25.71 24.03
N GLN A 136 40.96 -24.46 23.76
CA GLN A 136 41.64 -23.27 24.28
C GLN A 136 41.65 -23.26 25.82
N GLN A 137 40.50 -23.49 26.46
CA GLN A 137 40.37 -23.51 27.91
C GLN A 137 41.29 -24.56 28.56
N THR A 138 41.30 -25.77 27.99
CA THR A 138 42.17 -26.87 28.42
C THR A 138 43.64 -26.50 28.26
N SER A 139 44.01 -25.91 27.12
CA SER A 139 45.38 -25.49 26.83
C SER A 139 45.87 -24.38 27.75
N ILE A 140 45.06 -23.35 28.03
CA ILE A 140 45.41 -22.28 28.98
C ILE A 140 45.60 -22.86 30.39
N THR A 141 44.72 -23.76 30.81
CA THR A 141 44.84 -24.41 32.12
C THR A 141 46.14 -25.20 32.22
N ASN A 142 46.40 -26.08 31.26
CA ASN A 142 47.51 -27.03 31.32
C ASN A 142 48.87 -26.43 30.98
N ARG A 143 48.95 -25.48 30.04
CA ARG A 143 50.21 -24.94 29.50
C ARG A 143 50.60 -23.57 30.04
N PHE A 144 49.68 -22.88 30.74
CA PHE A 144 49.93 -21.57 31.32
C PHE A 144 49.67 -21.53 32.83
N VAL A 145 48.44 -21.85 33.26
CA VAL A 145 48.05 -21.73 34.67
C VAL A 145 48.79 -22.74 35.56
N LEU A 146 48.73 -24.04 35.25
CA LEU A 146 49.40 -25.07 36.05
C LEU A 146 50.93 -24.88 36.12
N PRO A 147 51.65 -24.56 35.02
CA PRO A 147 53.08 -24.25 35.10
C PRO A 147 53.39 -23.00 35.94
N ALA A 148 52.56 -21.96 35.86
CA ALA A 148 52.73 -20.77 36.69
C ALA A 148 52.52 -21.09 38.18
N GLU A 149 51.50 -21.88 38.51
CA GLU A 149 51.26 -22.38 39.88
C GLU A 149 52.43 -23.25 40.36
N ASN A 150 52.91 -24.15 39.51
CA ASN A 150 54.05 -24.99 39.84
C ASN A 150 55.30 -24.14 40.15
N PHE A 151 55.60 -23.10 39.36
CA PHE A 151 56.70 -22.17 39.65
C PHE A 151 56.52 -21.43 40.98
N VAL A 152 55.28 -21.02 41.28
CA VAL A 152 54.94 -20.39 42.56
C VAL A 152 55.20 -21.34 43.74
N HIS A 153 54.77 -22.60 43.63
CA HIS A 153 54.87 -23.58 44.71
C HIS A 153 56.28 -24.15 44.89
N THR A 154 57.01 -24.41 43.80
CA THR A 154 58.29 -25.13 43.84
C THR A 154 59.51 -24.21 43.87
N VAL A 155 59.40 -22.96 43.39
CA VAL A 155 60.52 -22.02 43.32
C VAL A 155 60.29 -20.77 44.18
N LEU A 156 59.20 -20.04 43.96
CA LEU A 156 58.94 -18.78 44.70
C LEU A 156 58.65 -19.00 46.19
N GLY A 157 57.90 -20.05 46.55
CA GLY A 157 57.64 -20.39 47.95
C GLY A 157 58.92 -20.73 48.71
N PRO A 158 59.70 -21.75 48.28
CA PRO A 158 60.92 -22.17 48.95
C PRO A 158 62.01 -21.08 49.03
N SER A 159 62.11 -20.19 48.04
CA SER A 159 63.05 -19.05 48.09
C SER A 159 62.66 -18.02 49.15
N ARG A 160 61.35 -17.75 49.31
CA ARG A 160 60.83 -16.90 50.39
C ARG A 160 61.00 -17.55 51.76
N ASP A 161 60.78 -18.84 51.87
CA ASP A 161 60.96 -19.58 53.13
C ASP A 161 62.43 -19.60 53.55
N ALA A 162 63.36 -19.72 52.61
CA ALA A 162 64.79 -19.59 52.90
C ALA A 162 65.13 -18.22 53.50
N LYS A 163 64.56 -17.13 52.96
CA LYS A 163 64.70 -15.79 53.53
C LYS A 163 64.04 -15.66 54.91
N GLY A 164 62.90 -16.33 55.14
CA GLY A 164 62.25 -16.42 56.44
C GLY A 164 63.13 -17.10 57.49
N LYS A 165 63.70 -18.26 57.14
CA LYS A 165 64.64 -19.02 57.97
C LYS A 165 65.91 -18.23 58.28
N PHE A 166 66.46 -17.51 57.30
CA PHE A 166 67.59 -16.59 57.51
C PHE A 166 67.27 -15.46 58.50
N ARG A 167 66.08 -14.86 58.39
CA ARG A 167 65.65 -13.83 59.34
C ARG A 167 65.53 -14.39 60.76
N LYS A 168 65.00 -15.60 60.92
CA LYS A 168 64.89 -16.26 62.22
C LYS A 168 66.28 -16.59 62.79
N SER A 169 67.18 -17.18 62.01
CA SER A 169 68.54 -17.52 62.46
C SER A 169 69.35 -16.28 62.83
N ARG A 170 69.07 -15.14 62.19
CA ARG A 170 69.67 -13.86 62.58
C ARG A 170 69.25 -13.42 63.99
N LEU A 171 67.95 -13.48 64.30
CA LEU A 171 67.46 -13.12 65.64
C LEU A 171 68.03 -14.05 66.72
N GLU A 172 68.13 -15.35 66.42
CA GLU A 172 68.77 -16.34 67.30
C GLU A 172 70.24 -16.01 67.54
N TYR A 173 70.97 -15.65 66.48
CA TYR A 173 72.37 -15.22 66.55
C TYR A 173 72.55 -13.93 67.35
N ASP A 174 71.75 -12.89 67.07
CA ASP A 174 71.81 -11.60 67.76
C ASP A 174 71.50 -11.76 69.27
N SER A 175 70.51 -12.60 69.61
CA SER A 175 70.17 -12.95 71.00
C SER A 175 71.30 -13.69 71.71
N ALA A 176 71.89 -14.69 71.06
CA ALA A 176 73.02 -15.44 71.61
C ALA A 176 74.26 -14.56 71.81
N LEU A 177 74.54 -13.64 70.87
CA LEU A 177 75.61 -12.66 71.00
C LEU A 177 75.38 -11.70 72.17
N SER A 178 74.15 -11.21 72.35
CA SER A 178 73.82 -10.33 73.48
C SER A 178 73.99 -11.05 74.82
N LYS A 179 73.51 -12.29 74.94
CA LYS A 179 73.67 -13.10 76.17
C LYS A 179 75.13 -13.38 76.48
N LEU A 180 75.94 -13.69 75.47
CA LEU A 180 77.38 -13.88 75.61
C LEU A 180 78.07 -12.61 76.13
N LYS A 181 77.76 -11.44 75.56
CA LYS A 181 78.30 -10.15 76.02
C LYS A 181 77.95 -9.86 77.47
N ILE A 182 76.69 -10.11 77.87
CA ILE A 182 76.25 -9.93 79.27
C ILE A 182 77.03 -10.88 80.21
N ALA A 183 77.16 -12.16 79.84
CA ALA A 183 77.92 -13.12 80.64
C ALA A 183 79.42 -12.76 80.75
N GLN A 184 79.99 -12.16 79.72
CA GLN A 184 81.38 -11.65 79.70
C GLN A 184 81.56 -10.37 80.55
N GLN A 185 80.50 -9.60 80.76
CA GLN A 185 80.51 -8.33 81.49
C GLN A 185 79.98 -8.43 82.93
N ALA A 186 79.60 -9.63 83.39
CA ALA A 186 79.12 -9.85 84.74
C ALA A 186 80.24 -9.64 85.79
N THR A 187 79.90 -9.03 86.93
CA THR A 187 80.84 -8.74 88.03
C THR A 187 81.40 -9.98 88.72
N ASN A 188 80.65 -11.09 88.70
CA ASN A 188 81.13 -12.42 89.15
C ASN A 188 80.82 -13.45 88.04
N ILE A 189 81.86 -13.88 87.31
CA ILE A 189 81.71 -14.68 86.09
C ILE A 189 81.52 -16.16 86.45
N ASP A 190 80.31 -16.68 86.25
CA ASP A 190 80.05 -18.12 86.25
C ASP A 190 80.63 -18.76 84.97
N LEU A 191 81.75 -19.47 85.12
CA LEU A 191 82.46 -20.16 84.03
C LEU A 191 81.57 -21.19 83.31
N ARG A 192 80.64 -21.84 84.02
CA ARG A 192 79.71 -22.81 83.42
C ARG A 192 78.68 -22.11 82.55
N ASN A 193 78.10 -21.01 83.03
CA ASN A 193 77.17 -20.20 82.24
C ASN A 193 77.86 -19.54 81.03
N LEU A 194 79.10 -19.06 81.19
CA LEU A 194 79.89 -18.51 80.09
C LEU A 194 80.13 -19.56 79.00
N TYR A 195 80.50 -20.78 79.37
CA TYR A 195 80.66 -21.90 78.44
C TYR A 195 79.36 -22.18 77.67
N ILE A 196 78.21 -22.24 78.34
CA ILE A 196 76.90 -22.44 77.70
C ILE A 196 76.60 -21.30 76.71
N CYS A 197 76.81 -20.05 77.10
CA CYS A 197 76.59 -18.89 76.22
C CYS A 197 77.51 -18.92 74.99
N GLN A 198 78.79 -19.28 75.16
CA GLN A 198 79.76 -19.39 74.08
C GLN A 198 79.39 -20.53 73.12
N SER A 199 78.99 -21.69 73.65
CA SER A 199 78.53 -22.84 72.85
C SER A 199 77.31 -22.49 72.00
N HIS A 200 76.28 -21.91 72.62
CA HIS A 200 75.09 -21.43 71.91
C HIS A 200 75.45 -20.41 70.82
N PHE A 201 76.30 -19.42 71.14
CA PHE A 201 76.75 -18.43 70.18
C PHE A 201 77.44 -19.07 68.97
N ALA A 202 78.35 -20.02 69.17
CA ALA A 202 79.03 -20.73 68.09
C ALA A 202 78.04 -21.51 67.19
N THR A 203 77.10 -22.25 67.79
CA THR A 203 76.05 -22.98 67.06
C THR A 203 75.17 -22.04 66.23
N TYR A 204 74.70 -20.93 66.81
CA TYR A 204 73.85 -19.98 66.10
C TYR A 204 74.61 -19.18 65.04
N LYS A 205 75.91 -18.91 65.24
CA LYS A 205 76.77 -18.28 64.23
C LYS A 205 76.91 -19.14 62.98
N LEU A 206 77.15 -20.45 63.13
CA LEU A 206 77.24 -21.38 62.01
C LEU A 206 75.89 -21.50 61.28
N ARG A 207 74.79 -21.65 62.03
CA ARG A 207 73.44 -21.69 61.48
C ARG A 207 73.09 -20.40 60.72
N PHE A 208 73.46 -19.24 61.26
CA PHE A 208 73.27 -17.94 60.63
C PHE A 208 73.98 -17.87 59.27
N ALA A 209 75.27 -18.24 59.21
CA ALA A 209 76.05 -18.23 57.98
C ALA A 209 75.46 -19.18 56.92
N HIS A 210 75.10 -20.40 57.31
CA HIS A 210 74.47 -21.37 56.40
C HIS A 210 73.14 -20.84 55.83
N ARG A 211 72.25 -20.30 56.69
CA ARG A 211 70.96 -19.76 56.25
C ARG A 211 71.12 -18.49 55.41
N GLN A 212 72.15 -17.69 55.66
CA GLN A 212 72.47 -16.53 54.82
C GLN A 212 72.84 -16.96 53.40
N TYR A 213 73.74 -17.95 53.27
CA TYR A 213 74.15 -18.49 51.98
C TYR A 213 72.97 -19.14 51.24
N GLU A 214 72.20 -20.00 51.92
CA GLU A 214 71.01 -20.64 51.36
C GLU A 214 69.98 -19.61 50.84
N ALA A 215 69.74 -18.53 51.59
CA ALA A 215 68.85 -17.46 51.18
C ALA A 215 69.40 -16.69 49.96
N GLN A 216 70.70 -16.39 49.94
CA GLN A 216 71.34 -15.72 48.79
C GLN A 216 71.20 -16.54 47.51
N VAL A 217 71.58 -17.83 47.56
CA VAL A 217 71.54 -18.72 46.40
C VAL A 217 70.11 -18.88 45.88
N ARG A 218 69.13 -19.19 46.74
CA ARG A 218 67.75 -19.41 46.28
C ARG A 218 67.08 -18.15 45.75
N LEU A 219 67.36 -16.98 46.35
CA LEU A 219 66.80 -15.72 45.87
C LEU A 219 67.41 -15.32 44.52
N ALA A 220 68.73 -15.42 44.36
CA ALA A 220 69.41 -15.14 43.10
C ALA A 220 68.94 -16.10 41.98
N ASP A 221 68.89 -17.40 42.26
CA ASP A 221 68.41 -18.42 41.31
C ASP A 221 66.96 -18.14 40.86
N THR A 222 66.08 -17.81 41.81
CA THR A 222 64.68 -17.45 41.48
C THR A 222 64.62 -16.22 40.56
N VAL A 223 65.41 -15.18 40.84
CA VAL A 223 65.48 -13.97 40.03
C VAL A 223 66.07 -14.23 38.65
N GLN A 224 66.99 -15.18 38.50
CA GLN A 224 67.52 -15.55 37.19
C GLN A 224 66.54 -16.42 36.39
N ARG A 225 65.95 -17.43 37.05
CA ARG A 225 65.11 -18.44 36.40
C ARG A 225 63.75 -17.92 35.95
N HIS A 226 63.15 -16.96 36.67
CA HIS A 226 61.80 -16.49 36.35
C HIS A 226 61.67 -15.95 34.92
N GLY A 227 62.71 -15.30 34.38
CA GLY A 227 62.67 -14.69 33.05
C GLY A 227 62.44 -15.73 31.96
N PHE A 228 63.13 -16.86 32.05
CA PHE A 228 62.96 -17.99 31.15
C PHE A 228 61.57 -18.63 31.30
N GLU A 229 61.16 -18.94 32.53
CA GLU A 229 59.86 -19.58 32.81
C GLU A 229 58.69 -18.70 32.32
N TYR A 230 58.77 -17.39 32.55
CA TYR A 230 57.78 -16.43 32.08
C TYR A 230 57.68 -16.37 30.55
N LEU A 231 58.83 -16.41 29.83
CA LEU A 231 58.83 -16.43 28.37
C LEU A 231 58.20 -17.71 27.82
N VAL A 232 58.55 -18.88 28.37
CA VAL A 232 57.96 -20.16 27.96
C VAL A 232 56.45 -20.18 28.18
N GLN A 233 55.98 -19.73 29.34
CA GLN A 233 54.56 -19.61 29.66
C GLN A 233 53.86 -18.64 28.68
N SER A 234 54.47 -17.50 28.40
CA SER A 234 53.92 -16.50 27.47
C SER A 234 53.81 -17.04 26.05
N ILE A 235 54.81 -17.77 25.56
CA ILE A 235 54.78 -18.43 24.24
C ILE A 235 53.63 -19.45 24.18
N ASN A 236 53.46 -20.26 25.22
CA ASN A 236 52.36 -21.23 25.29
C ASN A 236 50.97 -20.56 25.27
N LEU A 237 50.83 -19.42 25.96
CA LEU A 237 49.61 -18.63 25.94
C LEU A 237 49.32 -18.07 24.54
N LEU A 238 50.34 -17.50 23.89
CA LEU A 238 50.23 -16.97 22.52
C LEU A 238 49.89 -18.06 21.51
N ALA A 239 50.54 -19.23 21.58
CA ALA A 239 50.23 -20.38 20.73
C ALA A 239 48.77 -20.81 20.91
N THR A 240 48.28 -20.86 22.15
CA THR A 240 46.88 -21.21 22.44
C THR A 240 45.89 -20.20 21.85
N LEU A 241 46.21 -18.91 21.90
CA LEU A 241 45.39 -17.86 21.28
C LEU A 241 45.42 -17.95 19.76
N HIS A 242 46.59 -18.19 19.18
CA HIS A 242 46.76 -18.41 17.75
C HIS A 242 45.89 -19.59 17.28
N ASP A 243 45.95 -20.74 17.95
CA ASP A 243 45.19 -21.93 17.59
C ASP A 243 43.68 -21.67 17.62
N LEU A 244 43.17 -20.96 18.64
CA LEU A 244 41.76 -20.60 18.71
C LEU A 244 41.33 -19.77 17.49
N TYR A 245 42.01 -18.64 17.27
CA TYR A 245 41.58 -17.68 16.26
C TYR A 245 41.85 -18.20 14.84
N SER A 246 42.97 -18.87 14.61
CA SER A 246 43.28 -19.48 13.33
C SER A 246 42.24 -20.55 12.97
N ASN A 247 41.94 -21.50 13.87
CA ASN A 247 40.94 -22.54 13.59
C ASN A 247 39.54 -21.95 13.40
N SER A 248 39.16 -20.96 14.21
CA SER A 248 37.87 -20.29 14.07
C SER A 248 37.73 -19.57 12.73
N CYS A 249 38.76 -18.83 12.31
CA CYS A 249 38.75 -18.12 11.03
C CYS A 249 38.74 -19.10 9.84
N THR A 250 39.57 -20.16 9.88
CA THR A 250 39.57 -21.20 8.83
C THR A 250 38.19 -21.84 8.71
N HIS A 251 37.58 -22.25 9.83
CA HIS A 251 36.27 -22.90 9.81
C HIS A 251 35.15 -22.00 9.28
N LEU A 252 35.18 -20.70 9.63
CA LEU A 252 34.21 -19.74 9.09
C LEU A 252 34.41 -19.50 7.59
N ASN A 253 35.65 -19.46 7.12
CA ASN A 253 35.97 -19.32 5.70
C ASN A 253 35.53 -20.56 4.89
N GLU A 254 35.69 -21.77 5.42
CA GLU A 254 35.20 -23.01 4.80
C GLU A 254 33.68 -23.01 4.59
N ASN A 255 32.95 -22.28 5.44
CA ASN A 255 31.49 -22.15 5.37
C ASN A 255 31.01 -20.88 4.63
N GLU A 256 31.92 -20.08 4.06
CA GLU A 256 31.58 -18.80 3.41
C GLU A 256 30.58 -18.99 2.26
N GLN A 257 30.77 -20.02 1.44
CA GLN A 257 29.90 -20.32 0.31
C GLN A 257 28.48 -20.68 0.77
N SER A 258 28.32 -21.51 1.81
CA SER A 258 27.01 -21.82 2.37
C SER A 258 26.34 -20.59 2.99
N ILE A 259 27.10 -19.72 3.66
CA ILE A 259 26.58 -18.45 4.20
C ILE A 259 26.09 -17.55 3.06
N LYS A 260 26.80 -17.52 1.93
CA LYS A 260 26.37 -16.78 0.73
C LYS A 260 25.08 -17.34 0.16
N GLU A 261 24.97 -18.66 0.01
CA GLU A 261 23.74 -19.33 -0.46
C GLU A 261 22.54 -19.01 0.44
N ILE A 262 22.74 -18.97 1.77
CA ILE A 262 21.68 -18.58 2.72
C ILE A 262 21.21 -17.15 2.48
N LYS A 263 22.14 -16.21 2.25
CA LYS A 263 21.82 -14.81 1.95
C LYS A 263 21.05 -14.69 0.63
N ASP A 264 21.53 -15.37 -0.41
CA ASP A 264 20.93 -15.34 -1.75
C ASP A 264 19.52 -15.94 -1.73
N TYR A 265 19.34 -17.08 -1.04
CA TYR A 265 18.03 -17.69 -0.85
C TYR A 265 17.07 -16.75 -0.12
N SER A 266 17.50 -16.12 0.97
CA SER A 266 16.67 -15.17 1.73
C SER A 266 16.23 -13.98 0.88
N ALA A 267 17.14 -13.42 0.07
CA ALA A 267 16.82 -12.33 -0.85
C ALA A 267 15.81 -12.77 -1.93
N ASN A 268 15.99 -13.96 -2.50
CA ASN A 268 15.08 -14.51 -3.51
C ASN A 268 13.68 -14.77 -2.94
N GLN A 269 13.57 -15.36 -1.75
CA GLN A 269 12.27 -15.59 -1.09
C GLN A 269 11.53 -14.27 -0.83
N LYS A 270 12.25 -13.24 -0.37
CA LYS A 270 11.67 -11.91 -0.18
C LYS A 270 11.12 -11.33 -1.48
N LYS A 271 11.84 -11.50 -2.60
CA LYS A 271 11.40 -11.04 -3.92
C LYS A 271 10.13 -11.78 -4.38
N ILE A 272 10.13 -13.12 -4.32
CA ILE A 272 8.97 -13.95 -4.70
C ILE A 272 7.72 -13.52 -3.93
N PHE A 273 7.84 -13.31 -2.61
CA PHE A 273 6.72 -12.86 -1.79
C PHE A 273 6.20 -11.47 -2.19
N GLN A 274 7.09 -10.55 -2.55
CA GLN A 274 6.70 -9.22 -3.02
C GLN A 274 5.96 -9.29 -4.37
N ASP A 275 6.47 -10.08 -5.30
CA ASP A 275 5.86 -10.28 -6.62
C ASP A 275 4.46 -10.91 -6.50
N GLN A 276 4.30 -11.95 -5.67
CA GLN A 276 3.01 -12.57 -5.39
C GLN A 276 2.00 -11.61 -4.74
N LYS A 277 2.47 -10.74 -3.83
CA LYS A 277 1.61 -9.74 -3.21
C LYS A 277 1.11 -8.71 -4.24
N GLN A 278 1.97 -8.29 -5.16
CA GLN A 278 1.59 -7.36 -6.24
C GLN A 278 0.59 -8.00 -7.21
N ASP A 279 0.84 -9.25 -7.64
CA ASP A 279 -0.07 -10.00 -8.50
C ASP A 279 -1.46 -10.17 -7.86
N HIS A 280 -1.49 -10.51 -6.57
CA HIS A 280 -2.75 -10.60 -5.82
C HIS A 280 -3.50 -9.27 -5.76
N GLN A 281 -2.80 -8.15 -5.56
CA GLN A 281 -3.40 -6.82 -5.57
C GLN A 281 -3.95 -6.43 -6.94
N LEU A 282 -3.22 -6.75 -8.02
CA LEU A 282 -3.68 -6.50 -9.38
C LEU A 282 -4.96 -7.30 -9.67
N LYS A 283 -5.01 -8.58 -9.30
CA LYS A 283 -6.19 -9.43 -9.47
C LYS A 283 -7.41 -8.90 -8.71
N LEU A 284 -7.22 -8.39 -7.48
CA LEU A 284 -8.28 -7.74 -6.72
C LEU A 284 -8.77 -6.45 -7.39
N TYR A 285 -7.85 -5.66 -7.94
CA TYR A 285 -8.17 -4.44 -8.68
C TYR A 285 -8.97 -4.74 -9.95
N GLU A 286 -8.56 -5.75 -10.73
CA GLU A 286 -9.28 -6.20 -11.93
C GLU A 286 -10.69 -6.67 -11.61
N LEU A 287 -10.85 -7.49 -10.56
CA LEU A 287 -12.15 -7.95 -10.09
C LEU A 287 -13.05 -6.78 -9.63
N SER A 288 -12.47 -5.78 -8.97
CA SER A 288 -13.20 -4.56 -8.57
C SER A 288 -13.65 -3.75 -9.79
N ARG A 289 -12.78 -3.62 -10.80
CA ARG A 289 -13.09 -2.87 -12.03
C ARG A 289 -14.19 -3.56 -12.84
N GLU A 290 -14.13 -4.88 -12.98
CA GLU A 290 -15.17 -5.65 -13.69
C GLU A 290 -16.54 -5.53 -12.99
N LYS A 291 -16.57 -5.56 -11.65
CA LYS A 291 -17.78 -5.32 -10.87
C LYS A 291 -18.35 -3.93 -11.13
N GLU A 292 -17.51 -2.91 -11.15
CA GLU A 292 -17.91 -1.52 -11.39
C GLU A 292 -18.46 -1.33 -12.82
N GLU A 293 -17.81 -1.92 -13.83
CA GLU A 293 -18.22 -1.85 -15.24
C GLU A 293 -19.58 -2.53 -15.51
N ASN A 294 -19.91 -3.56 -14.71
CA ASN A 294 -21.09 -4.40 -14.87
C ASN A 294 -22.19 -4.15 -13.84
N LYS A 295 -22.01 -3.21 -12.89
CA LYS A 295 -22.89 -3.04 -11.73
C LYS A 295 -24.37 -2.83 -12.08
N TYR A 296 -24.65 -2.20 -13.21
CA TYR A 296 -26.01 -1.90 -13.67
C TYR A 296 -26.61 -2.94 -14.63
N ASN A 297 -25.87 -4.00 -15.01
CA ASN A 297 -26.32 -4.95 -16.03
C ASN A 297 -27.66 -5.61 -15.68
N GLU A 298 -27.86 -5.98 -14.41
CA GLU A 298 -29.13 -6.55 -13.94
C GLU A 298 -30.29 -5.55 -14.08
N LEU A 299 -30.04 -4.27 -13.80
CA LEU A 299 -31.05 -3.22 -13.93
C LEU A 299 -31.44 -3.00 -15.40
N VAL A 300 -30.47 -3.02 -16.32
CA VAL A 300 -30.71 -2.94 -17.77
C VAL A 300 -31.54 -4.14 -18.26
N GLN A 301 -31.23 -5.35 -17.79
CA GLN A 301 -32.00 -6.56 -18.14
C GLN A 301 -33.45 -6.46 -17.67
N ILE A 302 -33.68 -5.91 -16.47
CA ILE A 302 -35.03 -5.71 -15.92
C ILE A 302 -35.83 -4.71 -16.76
N PHE A 303 -35.23 -3.61 -17.22
CA PHE A 303 -35.92 -2.67 -18.10
C PHE A 303 -36.23 -3.23 -19.49
N SER A 304 -35.39 -4.16 -19.96
CA SER A 304 -35.51 -4.80 -21.26
C SER A 304 -36.47 -6.00 -21.25
N SER A 305 -37.17 -6.27 -20.13
CA SER A 305 -38.06 -7.41 -20.01
C SER A 305 -39.28 -7.27 -20.94
N PRO A 306 -39.75 -8.36 -21.61
CA PRO A 306 -40.89 -8.29 -22.54
C PRO A 306 -42.23 -7.89 -21.90
N ASP A 307 -42.39 -8.10 -20.60
CA ASP A 307 -43.60 -7.73 -19.85
C ASP A 307 -43.66 -6.22 -19.54
N LEU A 308 -42.51 -5.53 -19.61
CA LEU A 308 -42.33 -4.11 -19.29
C LEU A 308 -42.94 -3.74 -17.93
N ALA A 309 -42.99 -4.69 -16.99
CA ALA A 309 -43.70 -4.52 -15.73
C ALA A 309 -43.14 -3.36 -14.92
N VAL A 310 -41.81 -3.25 -14.83
CA VAL A 310 -41.13 -2.13 -14.14
C VAL A 310 -41.37 -0.81 -14.86
N VAL A 311 -41.24 -0.80 -16.18
CA VAL A 311 -41.48 0.39 -17.01
C VAL A 311 -42.91 0.90 -16.85
N ASN A 312 -43.88 0.00 -16.80
CA ASN A 312 -45.28 0.31 -16.57
C ASN A 312 -45.52 0.89 -15.17
N ALA A 313 -44.91 0.28 -14.14
CA ALA A 313 -45.02 0.79 -12.78
C ALA A 313 -44.43 2.20 -12.63
N ILE A 314 -43.26 2.46 -13.23
CA ILE A 314 -42.64 3.80 -13.30
C ILE A 314 -43.59 4.80 -13.95
N CYS A 315 -44.16 4.44 -15.12
CA CYS A 315 -45.07 5.30 -15.86
C CYS A 315 -46.32 5.69 -15.08
N LEU A 316 -46.77 4.88 -14.12
CA LEU A 316 -47.98 5.10 -13.34
C LEU A 316 -47.73 5.78 -11.99
N SER A 317 -46.53 5.69 -11.44
CA SER A 317 -46.26 6.00 -10.03
C SER A 317 -45.29 7.17 -9.79
N ALA A 318 -44.50 7.56 -10.78
CA ALA A 318 -43.41 8.52 -10.61
C ALA A 318 -43.83 10.00 -10.45
N GLY A 319 -45.10 10.35 -10.62
CA GLY A 319 -45.61 11.71 -10.40
C GLY A 319 -44.81 12.77 -11.17
N SER A 320 -44.27 13.77 -10.47
CA SER A 320 -43.47 14.85 -11.08
C SER A 320 -42.15 14.39 -11.72
N ASP A 321 -41.58 13.27 -11.25
CA ASP A 321 -40.32 12.72 -11.77
C ASP A 321 -40.55 11.83 -13.00
N GLN A 322 -41.81 11.57 -13.38
CA GLN A 322 -42.16 10.62 -14.44
C GLN A 322 -41.50 10.97 -15.78
N GLU A 323 -41.45 12.25 -16.13
CA GLU A 323 -40.86 12.70 -17.39
C GLU A 323 -39.34 12.45 -17.42
N ALA A 324 -38.62 12.82 -16.35
CA ALA A 324 -37.18 12.59 -16.25
C ALA A 324 -36.83 11.10 -16.30
N ILE A 325 -37.59 10.26 -15.57
CA ILE A 325 -37.37 8.82 -15.59
C ILE A 325 -37.65 8.23 -16.98
N LEU A 326 -38.71 8.69 -17.66
CA LEU A 326 -39.05 8.24 -19.01
C LEU A 326 -37.95 8.59 -20.01
N GLU A 327 -37.36 9.78 -19.93
CA GLU A 327 -36.27 10.17 -20.82
C GLU A 327 -35.00 9.34 -20.60
N ASP A 328 -34.62 9.11 -19.35
CA ASP A 328 -33.48 8.26 -19.01
C ASP A 328 -33.72 6.82 -19.46
N LEU A 329 -34.92 6.30 -19.22
CA LEU A 329 -35.31 4.97 -19.63
C LEU A 329 -35.29 4.81 -21.15
N VAL A 330 -35.80 5.78 -21.91
CA VAL A 330 -35.75 5.76 -23.37
C VAL A 330 -34.32 5.76 -23.86
N ARG A 331 -33.42 6.60 -23.31
CA ARG A 331 -31.99 6.60 -23.67
C ARG A 331 -31.33 5.25 -23.35
N ILE A 332 -31.64 4.65 -22.20
CA ILE A 332 -31.13 3.33 -21.81
C ILE A 332 -31.60 2.27 -22.81
N LEU A 333 -32.91 2.17 -23.07
CA LEU A 333 -33.48 1.17 -23.96
C LEU A 333 -33.01 1.36 -25.41
N ASP A 334 -32.84 2.60 -25.85
CA ASP A 334 -32.45 2.92 -27.22
C ASP A 334 -30.97 2.63 -27.48
N ALA A 335 -30.10 2.90 -26.50
CA ALA A 335 -28.69 2.49 -26.54
C ALA A 335 -28.53 0.97 -26.64
N HIS A 336 -29.50 0.20 -26.12
CA HIS A 336 -29.57 -1.27 -26.21
C HIS A 336 -30.48 -1.77 -27.35
N LYS A 337 -30.96 -0.88 -28.24
CA LYS A 337 -31.84 -1.19 -29.37
C LYS A 337 -33.16 -1.88 -29.00
N GLN A 338 -33.64 -1.70 -27.76
CA GLN A 338 -34.87 -2.29 -27.25
C GLN A 338 -36.10 -1.39 -27.40
N THR A 339 -35.93 -0.08 -27.60
CA THR A 339 -37.05 0.90 -27.67
C THR A 339 -38.06 0.57 -28.78
N LEU A 340 -37.61 0.36 -30.01
CA LEU A 340 -38.50 0.04 -31.13
C LEU A 340 -39.20 -1.33 -31.00
N PRO A 341 -38.50 -2.44 -30.64
CA PRO A 341 -39.16 -3.70 -30.33
C PRO A 341 -40.29 -3.56 -29.30
N ILE A 342 -40.05 -2.81 -28.23
CA ILE A 342 -41.02 -2.53 -27.16
C ILE A 342 -42.23 -1.75 -27.70
N ILE A 343 -41.99 -0.68 -28.45
CA ILE A 343 -43.06 0.14 -29.01
C ILE A 343 -43.90 -0.68 -30.00
N LYS A 344 -43.26 -1.48 -30.87
CA LYS A 344 -43.96 -2.36 -31.82
C LYS A 344 -44.85 -3.39 -31.14
N LEU A 345 -44.35 -4.03 -30.08
CA LEU A 345 -45.13 -4.96 -29.28
C LEU A 345 -46.34 -4.26 -28.64
N GLY A 346 -46.13 -3.04 -28.13
CA GLY A 346 -47.20 -2.20 -27.58
C GLY A 346 -48.27 -1.86 -28.62
N ILE A 347 -47.85 -1.42 -29.81
CA ILE A 347 -48.73 -1.16 -30.96
C ILE A 347 -49.56 -2.41 -31.29
N THR A 348 -48.92 -3.57 -31.44
CA THR A 348 -49.60 -4.83 -31.75
C THR A 348 -50.65 -5.19 -30.69
N LYS A 349 -50.30 -5.10 -29.40
CA LYS A 349 -51.24 -5.39 -28.29
C LYS A 349 -52.41 -4.40 -28.27
N GLU A 350 -52.14 -3.11 -28.45
CA GLU A 350 -53.17 -2.08 -28.42
C GLU A 350 -54.17 -2.28 -29.58
N VAL A 351 -53.68 -2.54 -30.80
CA VAL A 351 -54.51 -2.83 -31.97
C VAL A 351 -55.40 -4.06 -31.76
N GLN A 352 -54.85 -5.13 -31.19
CA GLN A 352 -55.62 -6.36 -30.90
C GLN A 352 -56.70 -6.16 -29.84
N SER A 353 -56.46 -5.27 -28.87
CA SER A 353 -57.38 -5.03 -27.75
C SER A 353 -58.45 -3.97 -28.01
N THR A 354 -58.33 -3.22 -29.11
CA THR A 354 -59.20 -2.07 -29.41
C THR A 354 -60.34 -2.47 -30.34
N SER A 355 -61.58 -2.09 -30.02
CA SER A 355 -62.77 -2.42 -30.83
C SER A 355 -63.02 -1.46 -32.00
N SER A 356 -62.39 -0.27 -32.00
CA SER A 356 -62.54 0.73 -33.04
C SER A 356 -61.22 1.40 -33.39
N ALA A 357 -60.93 1.55 -34.68
CA ALA A 357 -59.76 2.29 -35.15
C ALA A 357 -59.73 3.75 -34.66
N GLN A 358 -60.88 4.37 -34.38
CA GLN A 358 -60.95 5.74 -33.89
C GLN A 358 -60.44 5.90 -32.45
N THR A 359 -60.50 4.84 -31.64
CA THR A 359 -60.04 4.84 -30.24
C THR A 359 -58.57 4.43 -30.08
N LEU A 360 -57.94 3.98 -31.17
CA LEU A 360 -56.58 3.50 -31.18
C LEU A 360 -55.59 4.61 -30.75
N PHE A 361 -54.66 4.28 -29.84
CA PHE A 361 -53.68 5.18 -29.22
C PHE A 361 -54.27 6.27 -28.32
N ARG A 362 -55.59 6.39 -28.16
CA ARG A 362 -56.16 7.31 -27.17
C ARG A 362 -55.90 6.86 -25.73
N GLY A 363 -55.46 5.61 -25.55
CA GLY A 363 -55.10 5.06 -24.26
C GLY A 363 -53.83 5.70 -23.68
N ASN A 364 -53.82 5.88 -22.35
CA ASN A 364 -52.63 6.29 -21.60
C ASN A 364 -51.71 5.09 -21.32
N SER A 365 -51.47 4.24 -22.34
CA SER A 365 -50.69 3.02 -22.18
C SER A 365 -49.19 3.32 -22.02
N THR A 366 -48.47 2.39 -21.39
CA THR A 366 -47.01 2.52 -21.21
C THR A 366 -46.27 2.55 -22.54
N ALA A 367 -46.71 1.77 -23.54
CA ALA A 367 -46.16 1.85 -24.88
C ALA A 367 -46.40 3.22 -25.53
N THR A 368 -47.60 3.80 -25.35
CA THR A 368 -47.94 5.13 -25.88
C THR A 368 -47.09 6.23 -25.22
N LYS A 369 -46.83 6.13 -23.91
CA LYS A 369 -45.95 7.05 -23.18
C LYS A 369 -44.50 6.96 -23.65
N LEU A 370 -43.96 5.74 -23.76
CA LEU A 370 -42.61 5.50 -24.30
C LEU A 370 -42.48 6.02 -25.73
N MET A 371 -43.45 5.70 -26.59
CA MET A 371 -43.51 6.17 -27.97
C MET A 371 -43.51 7.70 -28.02
N THR A 372 -44.33 8.36 -27.18
CA THR A 372 -44.42 9.83 -27.14
C THR A 372 -43.10 10.46 -26.70
N ALA A 373 -42.48 9.94 -25.63
CA ALA A 373 -41.18 10.42 -25.16
C ALA A 373 -40.10 10.21 -26.23
N PHE A 374 -40.00 9.01 -26.80
CA PHE A 374 -39.02 8.68 -27.84
C PHE A 374 -39.21 9.52 -29.11
N THR A 375 -40.44 9.68 -29.57
CA THR A 375 -40.80 10.52 -30.73
C THR A 375 -40.39 11.97 -30.47
N ARG A 376 -40.66 12.50 -29.28
CA ARG A 376 -40.26 13.86 -28.90
C ARG A 376 -38.73 14.02 -28.88
N MET A 377 -38.02 13.06 -28.29
CA MET A 377 -36.56 13.13 -28.14
C MET A 377 -35.84 12.99 -29.49
N THR A 378 -36.22 12.00 -30.29
CA THR A 378 -35.60 11.69 -31.59
C THR A 378 -36.07 12.65 -32.68
N GLY A 379 -37.32 13.11 -32.61
CA GLY A 379 -37.93 13.94 -33.64
C GLY A 379 -37.70 15.44 -33.47
N ARG A 380 -37.18 15.92 -32.34
CA ARG A 380 -37.01 17.36 -32.11
C ARG A 380 -36.20 18.06 -33.22
N PRO A 381 -35.04 17.56 -33.68
CA PRO A 381 -34.29 18.22 -34.77
C PRO A 381 -35.08 18.27 -36.07
N TYR A 382 -35.76 17.17 -36.41
CA TYR A 382 -36.63 17.08 -37.58
C TYR A 382 -37.77 18.10 -37.52
N LEU A 383 -38.43 18.17 -36.37
CA LEU A 383 -39.56 19.04 -36.13
C LEU A 383 -39.18 20.54 -36.21
N VAL A 384 -38.04 20.92 -35.62
CA VAL A 384 -37.50 22.28 -35.74
C VAL A 384 -37.17 22.61 -37.19
N ALA A 385 -36.46 21.72 -37.91
CA ALA A 385 -36.10 21.95 -39.30
C ALA A 385 -37.32 22.10 -40.23
N THR A 386 -38.37 21.30 -40.01
CA THR A 386 -39.59 21.32 -40.83
C THR A 386 -40.50 22.51 -40.51
N LEU A 387 -40.77 22.79 -39.24
CA LEU A 387 -41.83 23.74 -38.85
C LEU A 387 -41.31 25.15 -38.58
N LYS A 388 -40.09 25.32 -38.08
CA LYS A 388 -39.56 26.63 -37.65
C LYS A 388 -39.63 27.71 -38.73
N PRO A 389 -39.26 27.47 -40.00
CA PRO A 389 -39.31 28.51 -41.03
C PRO A 389 -40.72 29.09 -41.24
N ILE A 390 -41.74 28.23 -41.18
CA ILE A 390 -43.14 28.62 -41.44
C ILE A 390 -43.76 29.24 -40.19
N VAL A 391 -43.46 28.67 -39.01
CA VAL A 391 -43.87 29.27 -37.73
C VAL A 391 -43.28 30.67 -37.60
N ASP A 392 -41.98 30.86 -37.83
CA ASP A 392 -41.34 32.18 -37.75
C ASP A 392 -41.96 33.18 -38.75
N LYS A 393 -42.37 32.73 -39.93
CA LYS A 393 -43.09 33.56 -40.91
C LYS A 393 -44.47 33.98 -40.39
N LEU A 394 -45.25 33.04 -39.84
CA LEU A 394 -46.56 33.33 -39.25
C LEU A 394 -46.45 34.25 -38.04
N LEU A 395 -45.43 34.07 -37.19
CA LEU A 395 -45.21 34.90 -36.01
C LEU A 395 -44.80 36.35 -36.35
N LYS A 396 -44.14 36.56 -37.50
CA LYS A 396 -43.80 37.92 -37.97
C LYS A 396 -45.02 38.70 -38.49
N ASP A 397 -46.03 38.00 -39.01
CA ASP A 397 -47.26 38.61 -39.49
C ASP A 397 -48.47 37.75 -39.11
N SER A 398 -48.80 37.79 -37.82
CA SER A 398 -49.86 36.99 -37.19
C SER A 398 -51.27 37.51 -37.46
N SER A 399 -51.41 38.55 -38.30
CA SER A 399 -52.68 39.18 -38.61
C SER A 399 -53.38 38.51 -39.81
N GLY A 400 -54.70 38.62 -39.88
CA GLY A 400 -55.47 38.19 -41.05
C GLY A 400 -55.77 36.69 -41.15
N TYR A 401 -55.84 35.96 -40.03
CA TYR A 401 -56.20 34.54 -40.02
C TYR A 401 -57.57 34.24 -39.39
N GLU A 402 -58.19 35.20 -38.70
CA GLU A 402 -59.48 34.98 -38.04
C GLU A 402 -60.60 34.82 -39.07
N LEU A 403 -61.43 33.81 -38.90
CA LEU A 403 -62.56 33.51 -39.80
C LEU A 403 -63.92 33.74 -39.16
N ASP A 404 -63.95 33.98 -37.85
CA ASP A 404 -65.19 34.31 -37.15
C ASP A 404 -65.74 35.67 -37.63
N PRO A 405 -66.93 35.72 -38.26
CA PRO A 405 -67.52 36.95 -38.76
C PRO A 405 -67.79 37.99 -37.65
N GLU A 406 -67.85 37.56 -36.38
CA GLU A 406 -68.00 38.48 -35.24
C GLU A 406 -66.67 39.17 -34.86
N LYS A 407 -65.53 38.69 -35.36
CA LYS A 407 -64.18 39.14 -34.96
C LYS A 407 -63.36 39.74 -36.10
N THR A 408 -63.77 39.58 -37.35
CA THR A 408 -63.12 40.17 -38.52
C THR A 408 -64.16 40.68 -39.52
N SER A 409 -63.85 41.80 -40.18
CA SER A 409 -64.66 42.31 -41.30
C SER A 409 -64.22 41.75 -42.65
N ASN A 410 -63.10 41.01 -42.71
CA ASN A 410 -62.51 40.48 -43.95
C ASN A 410 -62.36 38.96 -43.87
N THR A 411 -63.48 38.23 -43.81
CA THR A 411 -63.46 36.77 -43.76
C THR A 411 -62.88 36.16 -45.03
N GLU A 412 -63.30 36.62 -46.21
CA GLU A 412 -62.85 36.09 -47.52
C GLU A 412 -61.33 36.18 -47.70
N GLY A 413 -60.73 37.36 -47.45
CA GLY A 413 -59.28 37.53 -47.52
C GLY A 413 -58.52 36.71 -46.48
N ASN A 414 -59.12 36.52 -45.29
CA ASN A 414 -58.53 35.69 -44.24
C ASN A 414 -58.63 34.18 -44.57
N VAL A 415 -59.67 33.73 -45.29
CA VAL A 415 -59.78 32.34 -45.80
C VAL A 415 -58.67 32.05 -46.79
N GLU A 416 -58.43 32.96 -47.74
CA GLU A 416 -57.35 32.82 -48.72
C GLU A 416 -55.99 32.76 -48.01
N ARG A 417 -55.74 33.68 -47.07
CA ARG A 417 -54.50 33.75 -46.30
C ARG A 417 -54.27 32.54 -45.41
N LEU A 418 -55.32 32.05 -44.73
CA LEU A 418 -55.25 30.82 -43.93
C LEU A 418 -54.99 29.59 -44.82
N SER A 419 -55.63 29.52 -45.98
CA SER A 419 -55.40 28.46 -46.97
C SER A 419 -53.96 28.45 -47.47
N GLN A 420 -53.40 29.62 -47.80
CA GLN A 420 -52.01 29.77 -48.23
C GLN A 420 -51.02 29.29 -47.15
N ILE A 421 -51.15 29.74 -45.90
CA ILE A 421 -50.23 29.31 -44.84
C ILE A 421 -50.39 27.82 -44.51
N CYS A 422 -51.61 27.28 -44.53
CA CYS A 422 -51.83 25.85 -44.34
C CYS A 422 -51.19 25.03 -45.47
N GLN A 423 -51.25 25.52 -46.72
CA GLN A 423 -50.56 24.90 -47.85
C GLN A 423 -49.04 24.87 -47.66
N GLU A 424 -48.45 25.95 -47.14
CA GLU A 424 -47.02 26.00 -46.81
C GLU A 424 -46.65 24.96 -45.75
N PHE A 425 -47.45 24.83 -44.68
CA PHE A 425 -47.26 23.79 -43.66
C PHE A 425 -47.31 22.39 -44.26
N LEU A 426 -48.33 22.08 -45.06
CA LEU A 426 -48.44 20.78 -45.73
C LEU A 426 -47.25 20.53 -46.66
N TYR A 427 -46.86 21.54 -47.46
CA TYR A 427 -45.73 21.44 -48.38
C TYR A 427 -44.42 21.15 -47.64
N ALA A 428 -44.12 21.84 -46.55
CA ALA A 428 -42.92 21.56 -45.76
C ALA A 428 -42.94 20.16 -45.14
N ILE A 429 -44.08 19.73 -44.57
CA ILE A 429 -44.22 18.39 -43.99
C ILE A 429 -44.03 17.31 -45.05
N TYR A 430 -44.65 17.46 -46.22
CA TYR A 430 -44.58 16.47 -47.30
C TYR A 430 -43.18 16.38 -47.90
N ASN A 431 -42.48 17.50 -48.04
CA ASN A 431 -41.12 17.52 -48.59
C ASN A 431 -40.03 17.25 -47.55
N SER A 432 -40.36 17.19 -46.26
CA SER A 432 -39.38 16.87 -45.22
C SER A 432 -39.18 15.35 -45.03
N LEU A 433 -39.88 14.51 -45.80
CA LEU A 433 -39.89 13.06 -45.64
C LEU A 433 -38.49 12.42 -45.67
N ASP A 434 -37.57 12.95 -46.49
CA ASP A 434 -36.19 12.45 -46.59
C ASP A 434 -35.36 12.70 -45.33
N SER A 435 -35.74 13.71 -44.53
CA SER A 435 -35.12 14.02 -43.24
C SER A 435 -35.86 13.39 -42.06
N CYS A 436 -36.93 12.63 -42.31
CA CYS A 436 -37.70 11.97 -41.26
C CYS A 436 -36.86 10.88 -40.57
N PRO A 437 -36.74 10.88 -39.24
CA PRO A 437 -35.96 9.87 -38.53
C PRO A 437 -36.45 8.46 -38.85
N LEU A 438 -35.52 7.52 -39.13
CA LEU A 438 -35.86 6.12 -39.42
C LEU A 438 -36.80 5.47 -38.37
N PRO A 439 -36.67 5.72 -37.05
CA PRO A 439 -37.60 5.15 -36.09
C PRO A 439 -39.06 5.56 -36.31
N PHE A 440 -39.32 6.75 -36.86
CA PHE A 440 -40.67 7.19 -37.20
C PHE A 440 -41.23 6.40 -38.37
N ARG A 441 -40.40 6.18 -39.41
CA ARG A 441 -40.75 5.37 -40.59
C ARG A 441 -41.08 3.94 -40.16
N GLU A 442 -40.27 3.38 -39.27
CA GLU A 442 -40.44 2.03 -38.73
C GLU A 442 -41.69 1.87 -37.87
N MET A 443 -41.98 2.84 -36.99
CA MET A 443 -43.21 2.86 -36.20
C MET A 443 -44.44 3.04 -37.10
N ALA A 444 -44.40 3.95 -38.08
CA ALA A 444 -45.49 4.17 -39.03
C ALA A 444 -45.76 2.92 -39.88
N ASN A 445 -44.72 2.26 -40.38
CA ASN A 445 -44.83 1.01 -41.14
C ASN A 445 -45.49 -0.10 -40.32
N HIS A 446 -45.00 -0.32 -39.09
CA HIS A 446 -45.53 -1.36 -38.21
C HIS A 446 -46.98 -1.06 -37.81
N LEU A 447 -47.25 0.20 -37.46
CA LEU A 447 -48.59 0.67 -37.14
C LEU A 447 -49.58 0.44 -38.28
N GLN A 448 -49.23 0.86 -39.49
CA GLN A 448 -50.08 0.69 -40.66
C GLN A 448 -50.36 -0.81 -40.93
N LYS A 449 -49.33 -1.67 -40.85
CA LYS A 449 -49.47 -3.11 -41.04
C LYS A 449 -50.38 -3.76 -40.01
N GLU A 450 -50.23 -3.43 -38.73
CA GLU A 450 -51.07 -4.01 -37.67
C GLU A 450 -52.52 -3.54 -37.78
N VAL A 451 -52.73 -2.27 -38.10
CA VAL A 451 -54.08 -1.70 -38.24
C VAL A 451 -54.80 -2.28 -39.44
N VAL A 452 -54.15 -2.39 -40.61
CA VAL A 452 -54.77 -2.94 -41.82
C VAL A 452 -55.23 -4.40 -41.61
N LYS A 453 -54.57 -5.17 -40.73
CA LYS A 453 -54.99 -6.55 -40.41
C LYS A 453 -56.37 -6.63 -39.73
N VAL A 454 -56.75 -5.61 -38.96
CA VAL A 454 -57.98 -5.60 -38.15
C VAL A 454 -59.02 -4.61 -38.69
N PHE A 455 -58.56 -3.46 -39.18
CA PHE A 455 -59.35 -2.35 -39.70
C PHE A 455 -58.80 -1.89 -41.07
N PRO A 456 -59.05 -2.64 -42.16
CA PRO A 456 -58.51 -2.32 -43.50
C PRO A 456 -58.84 -0.89 -43.96
N GLU A 457 -60.05 -0.41 -43.66
CA GLU A 457 -60.53 0.93 -44.02
C GLU A 457 -59.84 2.08 -43.26
N SER A 458 -59.08 1.77 -42.21
CA SER A 458 -58.43 2.76 -41.33
C SER A 458 -56.92 2.85 -41.50
N LYS A 459 -56.42 2.45 -42.68
CA LYS A 459 -55.00 2.50 -43.07
C LYS A 459 -54.35 3.86 -42.76
N HIS A 460 -54.99 4.95 -43.17
CA HIS A 460 -54.44 6.31 -43.00
C HIS A 460 -54.73 6.90 -41.61
N THR A 461 -55.88 6.58 -41.02
CA THR A 461 -56.36 7.18 -39.75
C THR A 461 -55.35 7.02 -38.62
N SER A 462 -54.72 5.85 -38.51
CA SER A 462 -53.80 5.56 -37.41
C SER A 462 -52.44 6.22 -37.60
N VAL A 463 -51.90 6.20 -38.82
CA VAL A 463 -50.64 6.88 -39.15
C VAL A 463 -50.81 8.40 -39.03
N GLY A 464 -51.95 8.94 -39.50
CA GLY A 464 -52.32 10.35 -39.32
C GLY A 464 -52.46 10.72 -37.84
N GLY A 465 -53.09 9.85 -37.04
CA GLY A 465 -53.17 9.98 -35.59
C GLY A 465 -51.80 9.94 -34.88
N PHE A 466 -50.81 9.28 -35.47
CA PHE A 466 -49.43 9.31 -34.96
C PHE A 466 -48.71 10.60 -35.39
N ILE A 467 -48.58 10.83 -36.70
CA ILE A 467 -47.69 11.88 -37.21
C ILE A 467 -48.29 13.30 -37.13
N PHE A 468 -49.60 13.46 -37.38
CA PHE A 468 -50.25 14.77 -37.26
C PHE A 468 -50.69 15.02 -35.83
N LEU A 469 -51.55 14.16 -35.29
CA LEU A 469 -52.19 14.40 -33.99
C LEU A 469 -51.22 14.37 -32.80
N ARG A 470 -50.13 13.58 -32.85
CA ARG A 470 -49.19 13.44 -31.71
C ARG A 470 -47.84 14.10 -31.91
N PHE A 471 -47.48 14.50 -33.13
CA PHE A 471 -46.16 15.05 -33.41
C PHE A 471 -46.23 16.47 -33.99
N PHE A 472 -46.74 16.64 -35.21
CA PHE A 472 -46.76 17.97 -35.84
C PHE A 472 -47.78 18.94 -35.20
N CYS A 473 -49.05 18.55 -35.06
CA CYS A 473 -50.10 19.44 -34.56
C CYS A 473 -49.87 19.92 -33.11
N PRO A 474 -49.46 19.06 -32.14
CA PRO A 474 -49.14 19.53 -30.79
C PRO A 474 -48.04 20.59 -30.77
N CYS A 475 -47.02 20.45 -31.63
CA CYS A 475 -46.00 21.47 -31.76
C CYS A 475 -46.53 22.75 -32.42
N ILE A 476 -47.38 22.64 -33.44
CA ILE A 476 -47.97 23.84 -34.08
C ILE A 476 -48.82 24.61 -33.05
N LEU A 477 -49.56 23.91 -32.19
CA LEU A 477 -50.35 24.52 -31.11
C LEU A 477 -49.50 25.16 -30.02
N SER A 478 -48.30 24.62 -29.74
CA SER A 478 -47.41 25.08 -28.66
C SER A 478 -45.94 25.01 -29.09
N PRO A 479 -45.52 25.87 -30.05
CA PRO A 479 -44.20 25.78 -30.67
C PRO A 479 -43.04 26.10 -29.71
N ASP A 480 -43.34 26.81 -28.62
CA ASP A 480 -42.39 27.07 -27.54
C ASP A 480 -41.97 25.81 -26.80
N THR A 481 -42.92 24.90 -26.52
CA THR A 481 -42.64 23.65 -25.79
C THR A 481 -41.74 22.68 -26.57
N CYS A 482 -41.69 22.78 -27.90
CA CYS A 482 -40.85 21.95 -28.76
C CYS A 482 -39.54 22.64 -29.19
N GLY A 483 -39.34 23.90 -28.83
CA GLY A 483 -38.17 24.72 -29.22
C GLY A 483 -38.22 25.22 -30.66
N VAL A 484 -39.41 25.37 -31.24
CA VAL A 484 -39.61 25.96 -32.57
C VAL A 484 -39.67 27.48 -32.51
N SER A 485 -40.27 28.02 -31.45
CA SER A 485 -40.33 29.46 -31.17
C SER A 485 -39.95 29.76 -29.72
N ASP A 486 -39.72 31.03 -29.40
CA ASP A 486 -39.59 31.47 -28.01
C ASP A 486 -40.98 31.82 -27.45
N SER A 487 -41.26 31.53 -26.17
CA SER A 487 -42.57 31.87 -25.58
C SER A 487 -42.93 33.36 -25.67
N ALA A 488 -41.91 34.23 -25.78
CA ALA A 488 -42.06 35.67 -25.91
C ALA A 488 -42.60 36.12 -27.28
N SER A 489 -42.46 35.32 -28.34
CA SER A 489 -42.96 35.66 -29.68
C SER A 489 -44.41 35.24 -29.92
N LEU A 490 -45.05 34.55 -28.95
CA LEU A 490 -46.42 34.04 -29.06
C LEU A 490 -47.45 35.05 -28.52
N THR A 491 -47.82 36.02 -29.36
CA THR A 491 -48.96 36.92 -29.10
C THR A 491 -50.29 36.16 -29.08
N MET A 492 -51.36 36.78 -28.55
CA MET A 492 -52.69 36.16 -28.51
C MET A 492 -53.20 35.86 -29.93
N GLU A 493 -52.94 36.77 -30.86
CA GLU A 493 -53.25 36.69 -32.28
C GLU A 493 -52.48 35.54 -32.95
N ALA A 494 -51.17 35.43 -32.67
CA ALA A 494 -50.35 34.33 -33.16
C ALA A 494 -50.84 32.96 -32.64
N ARG A 495 -51.15 32.86 -31.35
CA ARG A 495 -51.73 31.64 -30.76
C ARG A 495 -53.05 31.27 -31.43
N ARG A 496 -53.91 32.25 -31.71
CA ARG A 496 -55.17 32.04 -32.42
C ARG A 496 -54.92 31.52 -33.84
N ALA A 497 -54.02 32.14 -34.60
CA ALA A 497 -53.67 31.70 -35.96
C ALA A 497 -53.13 30.25 -35.96
N LEU A 498 -52.25 29.91 -35.03
CA LEU A 498 -51.72 28.55 -34.88
C LEU A 498 -52.80 27.51 -34.52
N ILE A 499 -53.80 27.88 -33.71
CA ILE A 499 -54.96 27.03 -33.43
C ILE A 499 -55.74 26.74 -34.71
N LEU A 500 -55.99 27.76 -35.54
CA LEU A 500 -56.72 27.60 -36.79
C LEU A 500 -55.95 26.72 -37.78
N VAL A 501 -54.63 26.95 -37.92
CA VAL A 501 -53.75 26.09 -38.73
C VAL A 501 -53.79 24.65 -38.24
N SER A 502 -53.56 24.41 -36.95
CA SER A 502 -53.54 23.05 -36.40
C SER A 502 -54.87 22.32 -36.60
N LYS A 503 -56.01 23.00 -36.44
CA LYS A 503 -57.34 22.42 -36.72
C LYS A 503 -57.51 22.05 -38.18
N THR A 504 -57.13 22.95 -39.09
CA THR A 504 -57.21 22.71 -40.54
C THR A 504 -56.36 21.51 -40.93
N LEU A 505 -55.08 21.47 -40.52
CA LEU A 505 -54.18 20.36 -40.82
C LEU A 505 -54.67 19.03 -40.21
N GLN A 506 -55.22 19.07 -38.99
CA GLN A 506 -55.78 17.89 -38.35
C GLN A 506 -57.01 17.35 -39.10
N ASN A 507 -57.86 18.22 -39.65
CA ASN A 507 -59.02 17.83 -40.44
C ASN A 507 -58.62 17.27 -41.81
N VAL A 508 -57.57 17.82 -42.45
CA VAL A 508 -56.96 17.21 -43.65
C VAL A 508 -56.51 15.79 -43.34
N ALA A 509 -55.74 15.59 -42.25
CA ALA A 509 -55.24 14.28 -41.87
C ALA A 509 -56.33 13.27 -41.48
N ASN A 510 -57.45 13.75 -40.92
CA ASN A 510 -58.59 12.94 -40.54
C ASN A 510 -59.56 12.65 -41.71
N GLY A 511 -59.44 13.37 -42.84
CA GLY A 511 -60.35 13.25 -43.97
C GLY A 511 -61.78 13.74 -43.67
N ILE A 512 -61.93 14.76 -42.83
CA ILE A 512 -63.24 15.32 -42.43
C ILE A 512 -63.33 16.80 -42.74
N THR A 513 -64.52 17.28 -43.07
CA THR A 513 -64.83 18.70 -43.29
C THR A 513 -65.38 19.36 -42.02
N PHE A 514 -65.28 20.69 -41.94
CA PHE A 514 -65.88 21.46 -40.85
C PHE A 514 -67.42 21.41 -40.94
N GLY A 515 -68.04 20.95 -39.86
CA GLY A 515 -69.49 20.77 -39.74
C GLY A 515 -70.21 21.91 -39.01
N SER A 516 -71.31 21.58 -38.35
CA SER A 516 -72.14 22.53 -37.58
C SER A 516 -71.49 23.05 -36.29
N LYS A 517 -70.45 22.39 -35.78
CA LYS A 517 -69.76 22.81 -34.54
C LYS A 517 -68.80 23.98 -34.74
N GLU A 518 -68.30 24.17 -35.96
CA GLU A 518 -67.29 25.18 -36.30
C GLU A 518 -67.71 25.85 -37.61
N THR A 519 -68.91 26.44 -37.62
CA THR A 519 -69.50 27.03 -38.82
C THR A 519 -68.63 28.11 -39.45
N TYR A 520 -67.88 28.85 -38.63
CA TYR A 520 -66.91 29.87 -39.06
C TYR A 520 -65.73 29.31 -39.85
N MET A 521 -65.49 27.99 -39.85
CA MET A 521 -64.42 27.34 -40.60
C MET A 521 -64.89 26.70 -41.91
N LYS A 522 -66.19 26.73 -42.23
CA LYS A 522 -66.75 26.01 -43.40
C LYS A 522 -66.14 26.44 -44.73
N ASP A 523 -65.73 27.69 -44.85
CA ASP A 523 -65.10 28.20 -46.08
C ASP A 523 -63.74 27.56 -46.36
N MET A 524 -63.12 26.94 -45.34
CA MET A 524 -61.90 26.13 -45.50
C MET A 524 -62.18 24.74 -46.10
N ASN A 525 -63.44 24.29 -46.23
CA ASN A 525 -63.75 22.95 -46.71
C ASN A 525 -63.21 22.68 -48.13
N GLY A 526 -63.21 23.70 -49.00
CA GLY A 526 -62.59 23.57 -50.33
C GLY A 526 -61.09 23.26 -50.26
N PHE A 527 -60.37 23.90 -49.35
CA PHE A 527 -58.95 23.61 -49.09
C PHE A 527 -58.75 22.20 -48.49
N LEU A 528 -59.64 21.77 -47.61
CA LEU A 528 -59.57 20.44 -47.01
C LEU A 528 -59.71 19.38 -48.10
N GLU A 529 -60.78 19.44 -48.88
CA GLU A 529 -61.09 18.48 -49.96
C GLU A 529 -59.96 18.40 -50.99
N SER A 530 -59.34 19.53 -51.35
CA SER A 530 -58.23 19.55 -52.30
C SER A 530 -56.93 18.93 -51.77
N ASN A 531 -56.73 18.88 -50.45
CA ASN A 531 -55.50 18.38 -49.82
C ASN A 531 -55.62 16.98 -49.20
N MET A 532 -56.84 16.43 -49.04
CA MET A 532 -57.06 15.11 -48.44
C MET A 532 -56.29 14.01 -49.17
N GLU A 533 -56.26 14.02 -50.51
CA GLU A 533 -55.60 12.95 -51.28
C GLU A 533 -54.06 13.04 -51.18
N GLY A 534 -53.50 14.24 -51.26
CA GLY A 534 -52.07 14.46 -51.03
C GLY A 534 -51.63 14.04 -49.63
N CYS A 535 -52.50 14.21 -48.63
CA CYS A 535 -52.25 13.73 -47.28
C CYS A 535 -52.22 12.20 -47.19
N LYS A 536 -53.14 11.49 -47.86
CA LYS A 536 -53.11 10.02 -47.89
C LYS A 536 -51.83 9.50 -48.52
N ASP A 537 -51.42 10.09 -49.64
CA ASP A 537 -50.17 9.73 -50.32
C ASP A 537 -48.94 9.96 -49.42
N PHE A 538 -48.88 11.08 -48.70
CA PHE A 538 -47.83 11.29 -47.68
C PHE A 538 -47.86 10.23 -46.57
N LEU A 539 -49.04 9.86 -46.06
CA LEU A 539 -49.20 8.85 -45.02
C LEU A 539 -48.80 7.45 -45.47
N ASP A 540 -48.91 7.16 -46.76
CA ASP A 540 -48.38 5.93 -47.36
C ASP A 540 -46.86 6.00 -47.49
N ARG A 541 -46.32 7.11 -48.01
CA ARG A 541 -44.86 7.28 -48.17
C ARG A 541 -44.10 7.29 -46.84
N ILE A 542 -44.65 7.85 -45.77
CA ILE A 542 -44.02 7.81 -44.44
C ILE A 542 -44.06 6.40 -43.82
N ALA A 543 -45.09 5.62 -44.13
CA ALA A 543 -45.20 4.23 -43.69
C ALA A 543 -44.36 3.27 -44.56
N GLU A 544 -43.80 3.71 -45.68
CA GLU A 544 -42.88 2.90 -46.49
C GLU A 544 -41.48 2.87 -45.84
N MET A 545 -40.91 1.66 -45.72
CA MET A 545 -39.59 1.47 -45.12
C MET A 545 -38.49 1.75 -46.15
N PRO A 546 -37.51 2.62 -45.84
CA PRO A 546 -36.33 2.77 -46.68
C PRO A 546 -35.43 1.52 -46.60
N SER A 547 -34.52 1.39 -47.56
CA SER A 547 -33.57 0.27 -47.64
C SER A 547 -32.57 0.24 -46.47
N ASN A 548 -32.22 1.40 -45.92
CA ASN A 548 -31.38 1.49 -44.72
C ASN A 548 -32.25 1.44 -43.46
N THR A 549 -32.03 0.44 -42.61
CA THR A 549 -32.75 0.24 -41.35
C THR A 549 -31.96 0.70 -40.12
N ASP A 550 -30.69 1.08 -40.28
CA ASP A 550 -29.83 1.41 -39.14
C ASP A 550 -29.87 2.90 -38.80
N TYR A 551 -30.30 3.21 -37.57
CA TYR A 551 -30.26 4.56 -37.00
C TYR A 551 -29.30 4.63 -35.82
N GLN A 552 -28.79 5.83 -35.55
CA GLN A 552 -27.96 6.11 -34.39
C GLN A 552 -28.83 6.28 -33.13
N PRO A 553 -28.55 5.57 -32.02
CA PRO A 553 -29.26 5.78 -30.76
C PRO A 553 -29.14 7.22 -30.23
N LEU A 554 -30.08 7.61 -29.37
CA LEU A 554 -30.09 8.88 -28.64
C LEU A 554 -28.88 9.08 -27.72
N SER A 555 -28.29 7.98 -27.24
CA SER A 555 -27.11 8.00 -26.39
C SER A 555 -26.29 6.73 -26.61
N SER A 556 -24.97 6.86 -26.46
CA SER A 556 -24.05 5.72 -26.50
C SER A 556 -24.14 4.90 -25.20
N ILE A 557 -23.69 3.64 -25.26
CA ILE A 557 -23.65 2.76 -24.08
C ILE A 557 -22.78 3.36 -22.96
N SER A 558 -21.70 4.06 -23.30
CA SER A 558 -20.81 4.71 -22.33
C SER A 558 -21.49 5.92 -21.65
N GLU A 559 -22.20 6.76 -22.40
CA GLU A 559 -23.01 7.85 -21.84
C GLU A 559 -24.10 7.29 -20.92
N VAL A 560 -24.77 6.20 -21.33
CA VAL A 560 -25.79 5.54 -20.51
C VAL A 560 -25.22 5.02 -19.19
N LYS A 561 -24.04 4.38 -19.21
CA LYS A 561 -23.37 3.89 -18.00
C LYS A 561 -22.94 5.01 -17.05
N SER A 562 -22.55 6.16 -17.58
CA SER A 562 -22.02 7.27 -16.79
C SER A 562 -23.09 8.25 -16.29
N ASN A 563 -24.17 8.44 -17.04
CA ASN A 563 -25.16 9.48 -16.77
C ASN A 563 -26.54 8.91 -16.47
N GLN A 564 -27.15 8.18 -17.42
CA GLN A 564 -28.55 7.75 -17.29
C GLN A 564 -28.75 6.64 -16.26
N LEU A 565 -27.84 5.67 -16.16
CA LEU A 565 -27.95 4.58 -15.18
C LEU A 565 -27.81 5.06 -13.72
N PRO A 566 -26.86 5.95 -13.38
CA PRO A 566 -26.84 6.58 -12.06
C PRO A 566 -28.06 7.46 -11.79
N SER A 567 -28.51 8.25 -12.77
CA SER A 567 -29.69 9.12 -12.66
C SER A 567 -30.96 8.31 -12.40
N ILE A 568 -31.22 7.29 -13.22
CA ILE A 568 -32.40 6.44 -13.06
C ILE A 568 -32.33 5.64 -11.75
N HIS A 569 -31.14 5.18 -11.34
CA HIS A 569 -30.96 4.51 -10.05
C HIS A 569 -31.44 5.42 -8.90
N LYS A 570 -30.96 6.67 -8.85
CA LYS A 570 -31.38 7.65 -7.85
C LYS A 570 -32.88 7.93 -7.88
N LEU A 571 -33.45 8.10 -9.08
CA LEU A 571 -34.88 8.39 -9.25
C LEU A 571 -35.77 7.19 -8.89
N LEU A 572 -35.31 5.97 -9.13
CA LEU A 572 -35.98 4.74 -8.71
C LEU A 572 -36.01 4.61 -7.20
N ILE A 573 -34.88 4.83 -6.52
CA ILE A 573 -34.82 4.80 -5.04
C ILE A 573 -35.76 5.85 -4.45
N LYS A 574 -35.76 7.08 -4.99
CA LYS A 574 -36.66 8.16 -4.54
C LYS A 574 -38.14 7.80 -4.68
N ASN A 575 -38.53 7.03 -5.71
CA ASN A 575 -39.92 6.67 -5.98
C ASN A 575 -40.25 5.21 -5.65
N LEU A 576 -39.36 4.52 -4.92
CA LEU A 576 -39.36 3.06 -4.77
C LEU A 576 -40.66 2.53 -4.16
N GLU A 577 -41.14 3.16 -3.08
CA GLU A 577 -42.38 2.77 -2.42
C GLU A 577 -43.60 2.85 -3.35
N LYS A 578 -43.65 3.88 -4.20
CA LYS A 578 -44.77 4.07 -5.13
C LYS A 578 -44.70 3.03 -6.25
N ILE A 579 -43.51 2.78 -6.78
CA ILE A 579 -43.26 1.76 -7.81
C ILE A 579 -43.64 0.37 -7.27
N PHE A 580 -43.25 0.02 -6.05
CA PHE A 580 -43.60 -1.25 -5.43
C PHE A 580 -45.09 -1.41 -5.14
N LYS A 581 -45.77 -0.35 -4.68
CA LYS A 581 -47.23 -0.35 -4.53
C LYS A 581 -47.91 -0.68 -5.87
N THR A 582 -47.46 -0.07 -6.96
CA THR A 582 -47.99 -0.36 -8.30
C THR A 582 -47.64 -1.77 -8.76
N LEU A 583 -46.40 -2.24 -8.62
CA LEU A 583 -46.02 -3.62 -9.01
C LEU A 583 -46.84 -4.67 -8.26
N ASN A 584 -47.07 -4.47 -6.95
CA ASN A 584 -47.90 -5.35 -6.14
C ASN A 584 -49.37 -5.34 -6.56
N GLN A 585 -49.91 -4.16 -6.91
CA GLN A 585 -51.26 -4.04 -7.44
C GLN A 585 -51.46 -4.85 -8.73
N TYR A 586 -50.43 -4.93 -9.58
CA TYR A 586 -50.43 -5.74 -10.81
C TYR A 586 -49.89 -7.17 -10.64
N GLN A 587 -49.76 -7.65 -9.39
CA GLN A 587 -49.30 -9.01 -9.04
C GLN A 587 -47.91 -9.37 -9.62
N GLN A 588 -47.02 -8.39 -9.76
CA GLN A 588 -45.68 -8.55 -10.34
C GLN A 588 -44.62 -8.91 -9.28
N SER A 589 -44.86 -9.97 -8.49
CA SER A 589 -44.00 -10.33 -7.35
C SER A 589 -42.58 -10.74 -7.77
N SER A 590 -42.44 -11.54 -8.83
CA SER A 590 -41.13 -11.98 -9.35
C SER A 590 -40.25 -10.82 -9.82
N VAL A 591 -40.86 -9.88 -10.55
CA VAL A 591 -40.19 -8.68 -11.05
C VAL A 591 -39.82 -7.74 -9.90
N THR A 592 -40.70 -7.61 -8.90
CA THR A 592 -40.42 -6.84 -7.68
C THR A 592 -39.19 -7.39 -6.96
N PHE A 593 -39.09 -8.71 -6.79
CA PHE A 593 -37.92 -9.33 -6.16
C PHE A 593 -36.64 -9.09 -6.97
N SER A 594 -36.72 -9.21 -8.30
CA SER A 594 -35.57 -8.97 -9.18
C SER A 594 -35.10 -7.51 -9.10
N LEU A 595 -36.03 -6.55 -9.09
CA LEU A 595 -35.74 -5.12 -8.95
C LEU A 595 -35.14 -4.79 -7.58
N VAL A 596 -35.71 -5.32 -6.49
CA VAL A 596 -35.16 -5.17 -5.13
C VAL A 596 -33.74 -5.73 -5.05
N SER A 597 -33.51 -6.92 -5.63
CA SER A 597 -32.20 -7.57 -5.65
C SER A 597 -31.17 -6.73 -6.43
N ALA A 598 -31.52 -6.26 -7.62
CA ALA A 598 -30.65 -5.43 -8.45
C ALA A 598 -30.30 -4.09 -7.78
N LEU A 599 -31.30 -3.38 -7.23
CA LEU A 599 -31.09 -2.14 -6.49
C LEU A 599 -30.32 -2.36 -5.20
N GLY A 600 -30.59 -3.44 -4.47
CA GLY A 600 -29.88 -3.80 -3.24
C GLY A 600 -28.39 -4.09 -3.48
N LYS A 601 -28.03 -4.70 -4.62
CA LYS A 601 -26.62 -4.90 -5.02
C LYS A 601 -25.91 -3.59 -5.37
N LEU A 602 -26.63 -2.61 -5.89
CA LEU A 602 -26.11 -1.28 -6.20
C LEU A 602 -25.92 -0.43 -4.94
N GLY A 603 -26.63 -0.75 -3.86
CA GLY A 603 -26.60 -0.03 -2.59
C GLY A 603 -27.38 1.28 -2.63
N ASP A 604 -27.52 1.93 -1.48
CA ASP A 604 -28.12 3.27 -1.43
C ASP A 604 -27.20 4.26 -2.16
N VAL A 605 -27.82 5.11 -2.99
CA VAL A 605 -27.14 6.29 -3.51
C VAL A 605 -26.86 7.17 -2.29
N SER A 606 -25.61 7.21 -1.81
CA SER A 606 -25.22 8.13 -0.76
C SER A 606 -25.68 9.52 -1.18
N THR A 607 -26.50 10.15 -0.33
CA THR A 607 -26.78 11.58 -0.43
C THR A 607 -25.53 12.32 0.00
N ASP A 608 -24.51 12.29 -0.85
CA ASP A 608 -23.48 13.33 -0.83
C ASP A 608 -24.00 14.57 -1.57
#